data_AF-A0A2M7B3C3-F1
#
_entry.id   AF-A0A2M7B3C3-F1
#
_cell.length_a   1.000
_cell.length_b   1.000
_cell.length_c   1.000
_cell.angle_alpha   90.00
_cell.angle_beta   90.00
_cell.angle_gamma   90.00
#
_symmetry.space_group_name_H-M   'P 1'
#
loop_
_entity.id
_entity.type
_entity.pdbx_description
1 polymer ?
#
loop_
_entity_poly.entity_id
_entity_poly.type
_entity_poly.pdbx_seq_one_letter_code
_entity_poly.pdbx_strand_id
1 'polypeptide(L)'
;MNRWPVKPKHIGILIGLFLLVVLVMDFNQRLEGLNRLSTQVATVRVEGTAVIQTQTALVTKIAYATSDKAAEEYARDNGMVRTEEIPVQLVPAGTPTPTPIPFPTQPPPRLENWQIWWELFFGN
;
A
#
# COMPACT_ATOMS: atom_id res chain seq x y z
N MET A 1 -31.15 76.77 4.82
CA MET A 1 -31.76 76.29 6.08
C MET A 1 -31.91 74.77 5.98
N ASN A 2 -30.86 74.01 6.35
CA ASN A 2 -30.77 72.58 6.06
C ASN A 2 -31.61 71.76 7.07
N ARG A 3 -32.68 71.11 6.61
CA ARG A 3 -33.50 70.20 7.41
C ARG A 3 -33.12 68.78 7.02
N TRP A 4 -32.26 68.14 7.81
CA TRP A 4 -31.97 66.71 7.66
C TRP A 4 -32.84 65.94 8.67
N PRO A 5 -33.89 65.22 8.24
CA PRO A 5 -34.80 64.53 9.15
C PRO A 5 -34.30 63.11 9.46
N VAL A 6 -33.04 62.94 9.87
CA VAL A 6 -32.52 61.63 10.27
C VAL A 6 -32.69 61.45 11.78
N LYS A 7 -33.60 60.55 12.16
CA LYS A 7 -33.78 60.20 13.58
C LYS A 7 -32.51 59.48 14.08
N PRO A 8 -31.99 59.80 15.28
CA PRO A 8 -30.74 59.26 15.80
C PRO A 8 -30.72 57.72 15.91
N LYS A 9 -31.90 57.09 16.06
CA LYS A 9 -32.06 55.64 16.04
C LYS A 9 -31.61 55.00 14.71
N HIS A 10 -31.89 55.64 13.57
CA HIS A 10 -31.48 55.12 12.26
C HIS A 10 -29.97 55.24 12.04
N ILE A 11 -29.35 56.29 12.58
CA ILE A 11 -27.89 56.48 12.54
C ILE A 11 -27.20 55.39 13.35
N GLY A 12 -27.70 55.07 14.55
CA GLY A 12 -27.15 53.97 15.37
C GLY A 12 -27.23 52.61 14.69
N ILE A 13 -28.35 52.31 14.00
CA ILE A 13 -28.51 51.06 13.25
C ILE A 13 -27.53 51.00 12.07
N LEU A 14 -27.33 52.09 11.34
CA LEU A 14 -26.38 52.15 10.23
C LEU A 14 -24.94 51.96 10.70
N ILE A 15 -24.56 52.58 11.82
CA ILE A 15 -23.23 52.40 12.42
C ILE A 15 -23.04 50.95 12.88
N GLY A 16 -24.04 50.37 13.55
CA GLY A 16 -23.99 48.97 13.99
C GLY A 16 -23.86 48.00 12.81
N LEU A 17 -24.60 48.22 11.73
CA LEU A 17 -24.51 47.41 10.52
C LEU A 17 -23.12 47.54 9.87
N PHE A 18 -22.58 48.76 9.79
CA PHE A 18 -21.24 49.00 9.26
C PHE A 18 -20.17 48.26 10.07
N LEU A 19 -20.23 48.35 11.40
CA LEU A 19 -19.31 47.64 12.29
C LEU A 19 -19.41 46.12 12.14
N LEU A 20 -20.63 45.59 11.99
CA LEU A 20 -20.85 44.16 11.77
C LEU A 20 -20.20 43.67 10.47
N VAL A 21 -20.33 44.44 9.38
CA VAL A 21 -19.70 44.10 8.09
C VAL A 21 -18.17 44.09 8.21
N VAL A 22 -17.58 45.09 8.87
CA VAL A 22 -16.13 45.15 9.10
C VAL A 22 -15.65 43.97 9.93
N LEU A 23 -16.38 43.60 10.99
CA LEU A 23 -16.03 42.49 11.85
C LEU A 23 -16.07 41.15 11.12
N VAL A 24 -17.10 40.91 10.31
CA VAL A 24 -17.21 39.69 9.50
C VAL A 24 -16.08 39.62 8.46
N MET A 25 -15.70 40.76 7.88
CA MET A 25 -14.59 40.83 6.93
C MET A 25 -13.23 40.49 7.58
N ASP A 26 -12.91 41.11 8.72
CA ASP A 26 -11.66 40.83 9.47
C ASP A 26 -11.63 39.37 9.97
N PHE A 27 -12.76 38.87 10.47
CA PHE A 27 -12.88 37.49 10.90
C PHE A 27 -12.64 36.49 9.76
N ASN A 28 -13.26 36.73 8.59
CA ASN A 28 -13.08 35.88 7.42
C ASN A 28 -11.62 35.89 6.92
N GLN A 29 -10.97 37.07 6.89
CA GLN A 29 -9.57 37.19 6.49
C GLN A 29 -8.63 36.43 7.44
N ARG A 30 -8.88 36.51 8.76
CA ARG A 30 -8.10 35.77 9.77
C ARG A 30 -8.30 34.26 9.64
N LEU A 31 -9.53 33.81 9.43
CA LEU A 31 -9.83 32.39 9.22
C LEU A 31 -9.17 31.82 7.96
N GLU A 32 -9.19 32.57 6.86
CA GLU A 32 -8.53 32.17 5.62
C GLU A 32 -7.00 32.06 5.81
N GLY A 33 -6.40 33.03 6.50
CA GLY A 33 -4.98 32.99 6.86
C GLY A 33 -4.60 31.78 7.73
N LEU A 34 -5.43 31.46 8.74
CA LEU A 34 -5.22 30.31 9.62
C LEU A 34 -5.39 28.98 8.89
N ASN A 35 -6.42 28.84 8.06
CA ASN A 35 -6.65 27.65 7.26
C ASN A 35 -5.52 27.43 6.26
N ARG A 36 -5.07 28.49 5.58
CA ARG A 36 -3.94 28.40 4.65
C ARG A 36 -2.67 27.92 5.33
N LEU A 37 -2.35 28.46 6.50
CA LEU A 37 -1.17 28.06 7.27
C LEU A 37 -1.29 26.61 7.76
N SER A 38 -2.46 26.20 8.24
CA SER A 38 -2.73 24.82 8.68
C SER A 38 -2.56 23.81 7.54
N THR A 39 -3.10 24.10 6.35
CA THR A 39 -2.94 23.26 5.17
C THR A 39 -1.47 23.15 4.75
N GLN A 40 -0.73 24.25 4.75
CA GLN A 40 0.70 24.25 4.41
C GLN A 40 1.52 23.38 5.39
N VAL A 41 1.27 23.50 6.70
CA VAL A 41 1.94 22.65 7.71
C VAL A 41 1.58 21.17 7.52
N ALA A 42 0.33 20.86 7.19
CA ALA A 42 -0.09 19.48 6.95
C ALA A 42 0.63 18.87 5.74
N THR A 43 0.75 19.59 4.63
CA THR A 43 1.47 19.14 3.43
C THR A 43 2.95 18.89 3.71
N VAL A 44 3.64 19.86 4.33
CA VAL A 44 5.07 19.74 4.66
C VAL A 44 5.33 18.57 5.61
N ARG A 45 4.43 18.33 6.56
CA ARG A 45 4.56 17.21 7.50
C ARG A 45 4.45 15.85 6.79
N VAL A 46 3.54 15.72 5.82
CA VAL A 46 3.38 14.49 5.02
C VAL A 46 4.64 14.23 4.18
N GLU A 47 5.14 15.25 3.49
CA GLU A 47 6.37 15.14 2.68
C GLU A 47 7.58 14.76 3.54
N GLY A 48 7.73 15.37 4.72
CA GLY A 48 8.80 15.03 5.66
C GLY A 48 8.74 13.58 6.15
N THR A 49 7.55 13.04 6.42
CA THR A 49 7.41 11.64 6.87
C THR A 49 7.76 10.63 5.79
N ALA A 50 7.40 10.90 4.53
CA ALA A 50 7.74 10.01 3.42
C ALA A 50 9.26 9.94 3.21
N VAL A 51 9.95 11.08 3.26
CA VAL A 51 11.41 11.16 3.10
C VAL A 51 12.13 10.41 4.23
N ILE A 52 11.70 10.56 5.48
CA ILE A 52 12.32 9.87 6.62
C ILE A 52 12.17 8.34 6.51
N GLN A 53 11.00 7.85 6.06
CA GLN A 53 10.76 6.44 5.86
C GLN A 53 11.66 5.87 4.75
N THR A 54 11.77 6.56 3.62
CA THR A 54 12.69 6.17 2.54
C THR A 54 14.14 6.20 3.00
N GLN A 55 14.55 7.22 3.75
CA GLN A 55 15.92 7.33 4.27
C GLN A 55 16.25 6.17 5.20
N THR A 56 15.35 5.81 6.11
CA THR A 56 15.55 4.69 7.03
C THR A 56 15.68 3.36 6.27
N ALA A 57 14.81 3.12 5.29
CA ALA A 57 14.88 1.92 4.47
C ALA A 57 16.19 1.84 3.67
N LEU A 58 16.67 2.96 3.12
CA LEU A 58 17.93 3.02 2.39
C LEU A 58 19.13 2.78 3.30
N VAL A 59 19.16 3.38 4.51
CA VAL A 59 20.23 3.14 5.49
C VAL A 59 20.31 1.67 5.87
N THR A 60 19.17 1.01 6.11
CA THR A 60 19.12 -0.43 6.40
C THR A 60 19.69 -1.27 5.24
N LYS A 61 19.32 -0.94 3.99
CA LYS A 61 19.84 -1.63 2.80
C LYS A 61 21.34 -1.44 2.64
N ILE A 62 21.84 -0.22 2.86
CA ILE A 62 23.28 0.08 2.82
C ILE A 62 24.00 -0.73 3.89
N ALA A 63 23.52 -0.71 5.14
CA ALA A 63 24.13 -1.44 6.25
C ALA A 63 24.22 -2.95 5.97
N TYR A 64 23.16 -3.55 5.40
CA TYR A 64 23.19 -4.94 4.97
C TYR A 64 24.18 -5.16 3.82
N ALA A 65 24.15 -4.34 2.77
CA ALA A 65 25.06 -4.48 1.62
C ALA A 65 26.55 -4.33 1.99
N THR A 66 26.86 -3.55 3.03
CA THR A 66 28.22 -3.40 3.58
C THR A 66 28.58 -4.47 4.61
N SER A 67 27.66 -5.36 4.97
CA SER A 67 27.90 -6.37 6.01
C SER A 67 28.58 -7.62 5.47
N ASP A 68 29.35 -8.29 6.32
CA ASP A 68 29.96 -9.58 6.02
C ASP A 68 28.92 -10.65 5.66
N LYS A 69 27.69 -10.52 6.17
CA LYS A 69 26.58 -11.42 5.85
C LYS A 69 26.21 -11.36 4.37
N ALA A 70 26.14 -10.16 3.79
CA ALA A 70 25.82 -10.02 2.36
C ALA A 70 26.96 -10.57 1.49
N ALA A 71 28.22 -10.39 1.90
CA ALA A 71 29.37 -10.99 1.23
C ALA A 71 29.34 -12.53 1.30
N GLU A 72 29.00 -13.08 2.47
CA GLU A 72 28.86 -14.51 2.69
C GLU A 72 27.73 -15.11 1.85
N GLU A 73 26.55 -14.48 1.82
CA GLU A 73 25.39 -14.93 1.05
C GLU A 73 25.71 -14.94 -0.45
N TYR A 74 26.36 -13.88 -0.96
CA TYR A 74 26.86 -13.84 -2.33
C TYR A 74 27.89 -14.95 -2.60
N ALA A 75 28.81 -15.20 -1.67
CA ALA A 75 29.80 -16.26 -1.80
C ALA A 75 29.12 -17.64 -1.90
N ARG A 76 28.11 -17.93 -1.07
CA ARG A 76 27.37 -19.20 -1.11
C ARG A 76 26.60 -19.39 -2.40
N ASP A 77 25.91 -18.35 -2.88
CA ASP A 77 25.16 -18.40 -4.15
C ASP A 77 26.06 -18.66 -5.35
N ASN A 78 27.30 -18.17 -5.30
CA ASN A 78 28.31 -18.39 -6.34
C ASN A 78 29.14 -19.67 -6.14
N GLY A 79 28.81 -20.50 -5.15
CA GLY A 79 29.55 -21.73 -4.85
C GLY A 79 30.98 -21.49 -4.35
N MET A 80 31.27 -20.29 -3.85
CA MET A 80 32.55 -19.96 -3.22
C MET A 80 32.61 -20.54 -1.81
N VAL A 81 33.81 -20.94 -1.40
CA VAL A 81 34.05 -21.65 -0.14
C VAL A 81 35.19 -20.95 0.58
N ARG A 82 35.12 -20.81 1.91
CA ARG A 82 36.21 -20.21 2.68
C ARG A 82 37.42 -21.15 2.69
N THR A 83 38.62 -20.61 2.86
CA THR A 83 39.86 -21.40 2.89
C THR A 83 39.87 -22.47 3.98
N GLU A 84 39.15 -22.25 5.08
CA GLU A 84 39.04 -23.21 6.21
C GLU A 84 37.82 -24.14 6.12
N GLU A 85 37.04 -24.07 5.05
CA GLU A 85 35.83 -24.88 4.88
C GLU A 85 36.07 -26.05 3.92
N ILE A 86 35.44 -27.19 4.24
CA ILE A 86 35.48 -28.39 3.40
C ILE A 86 34.18 -28.44 2.58
N PRO A 87 34.22 -28.30 1.25
CA PRO A 87 33.03 -28.38 0.43
C PRO A 87 32.44 -29.80 0.47
N VAL A 88 31.20 -29.93 0.94
CA VAL A 88 30.46 -31.19 0.90
C VAL A 88 29.60 -31.20 -0.35
N GLN A 89 29.96 -32.02 -1.33
CA GLN A 89 29.16 -32.23 -2.51
C GLN A 89 28.09 -33.29 -2.22
N LEU A 90 26.81 -32.93 -2.32
CA LEU A 90 25.71 -33.88 -2.22
C LEU A 90 25.72 -34.77 -3.47
N VAL A 91 26.36 -35.92 -3.36
CA VAL A 91 26.25 -36.97 -4.37
C VAL A 91 24.92 -37.70 -4.12
N PRO A 92 24.03 -37.84 -5.12
CA PRO A 92 22.82 -38.63 -4.96
C PRO A 92 23.18 -40.03 -4.44
N ALA A 93 22.58 -40.43 -3.32
CA ALA A 93 22.79 -41.75 -2.75
C ALA A 93 22.15 -42.81 -3.67
N GLY A 94 22.97 -43.45 -4.48
CA GLY A 94 22.62 -44.65 -5.22
C GLY A 94 21.96 -44.45 -6.59
N THR A 95 21.91 -45.54 -7.35
CA THR A 95 21.12 -45.68 -8.57
C THR A 95 19.66 -45.33 -8.29
N PRO A 96 19.00 -44.52 -9.12
CA PRO A 96 17.59 -44.19 -8.92
C PRO A 96 16.76 -45.47 -8.90
N THR A 97 16.07 -45.74 -7.79
CA THR A 97 15.05 -46.78 -7.74
C THR A 97 13.99 -46.43 -8.78
N PRO A 98 13.73 -47.28 -9.80
CA PRO A 98 12.72 -46.97 -10.80
C PRO A 98 11.37 -46.78 -10.10
N THR A 99 10.75 -45.63 -10.32
CA THR A 99 9.38 -45.38 -9.86
C THR A 99 8.47 -46.43 -10.50
N PRO A 100 7.64 -47.16 -9.73
CA PRO A 100 6.68 -48.09 -10.30
C PRO A 100 5.80 -47.33 -11.29
N ILE A 101 5.77 -47.78 -12.54
CA ILE A 101 4.86 -47.23 -13.54
C ILE A 101 3.44 -47.63 -13.07
N PRO A 102 2.54 -46.68 -12.77
CA PRO A 102 1.18 -47.04 -12.42
C PRO A 102 0.54 -47.78 -13.59
N PHE A 103 -0.05 -48.94 -13.31
CA PHE A 103 -0.84 -49.66 -14.32
C PHE A 103 -1.95 -48.74 -14.82
N PRO A 104 -2.20 -48.68 -16.15
CA PRO A 104 -3.30 -47.89 -16.67
C PRO A 104 -4.60 -48.39 -16.03
N THR A 105 -5.30 -47.49 -15.33
CA THR A 105 -6.67 -47.73 -14.89
C THR A 105 -7.49 -48.02 -16.14
N GLN A 106 -8.12 -49.20 -16.21
CA GLN A 106 -9.02 -49.50 -17.31
C GLN A 106 -10.10 -48.42 -17.37
N PRO A 107 -10.35 -47.79 -18.53
CA PRO A 107 -11.47 -46.87 -18.65
C PRO A 107 -12.75 -47.62 -18.28
N PRO A 108 -13.71 -46.96 -17.61
CA PRO A 108 -15.01 -47.57 -17.40
C PRO A 108 -15.58 -48.00 -18.77
N PRO A 109 -16.32 -49.12 -18.83
CA PRO A 109 -16.93 -49.55 -20.08
C PRO A 109 -17.76 -48.40 -20.64
N ARG A 110 -17.52 -48.04 -21.91
CA ARG A 110 -18.35 -47.05 -22.59
C ARG A 110 -19.75 -47.63 -22.73
N LEU A 111 -20.71 -47.05 -22.01
CA LEU A 111 -22.12 -47.30 -22.24
C LEU A 111 -22.49 -46.73 -23.60
N GLU A 112 -23.21 -47.51 -24.40
CA GLU A 112 -23.74 -47.03 -25.67
C GLU A 112 -24.85 -46.00 -25.40
N ASN A 113 -25.05 -45.03 -26.31
CA ASN A 113 -26.01 -43.94 -26.10
C ASN A 113 -27.41 -44.43 -25.73
N TRP A 114 -27.87 -45.54 -26.31
CA TRP A 114 -29.18 -46.11 -26.00
C TRP A 114 -29.28 -46.68 -24.58
N GLN A 115 -28.18 -47.19 -24.01
CA GLN A 115 -28.14 -47.69 -22.63
C GLN A 115 -28.27 -46.52 -21.65
N ILE A 116 -27.61 -45.41 -21.95
CA ILE A 116 -27.73 -44.15 -21.19
C ILE A 116 -29.16 -43.66 -21.20
N TRP A 117 -29.81 -43.59 -22.37
CA TRP A 117 -31.22 -43.18 -22.47
C TRP A 117 -32.15 -44.14 -21.75
N TRP A 118 -31.92 -45.44 -21.88
CA TRP A 118 -32.73 -46.45 -21.21
C TRP A 118 -32.65 -46.33 -19.68
N GLU A 119 -31.45 -46.16 -19.12
CA GLU A 119 -31.24 -45.95 -17.69
C GLU A 119 -31.85 -44.61 -17.20
N LEU A 120 -31.80 -43.56 -18.02
CA LEU A 120 -32.45 -42.27 -17.73
C LEU A 120 -33.97 -42.35 -17.64
N PHE A 121 -34.62 -43.15 -18.49
CA PHE A 121 -36.09 -43.23 -18.56
C PHE A 121 -36.69 -44.36 -17.73
N PHE A 122 -35.96 -45.48 -17.59
CA PHE A 122 -36.47 -46.73 -17.02
C PHE A 122 -35.49 -47.36 -16.04
N GLY A 123 -34.59 -46.56 -15.43
CA GLY A 123 -33.59 -47.02 -14.48
C GLY A 123 -34.13 -48.04 -13.48
N ASN A 124 -33.26 -48.93 -13.02
CA ASN A 124 -33.57 -49.82 -11.91
C ASN A 124 -33.71 -48.99 -10.62
#